data_AF-A0A376VDU8-F1
#
_entry.id   AF-A0A376VDU8-F1
#
_cell.length_a   1.000
_cell.length_b   1.000
_cell.length_c   1.000
_cell.angle_alpha   90.00
_cell.angle_beta   90.00
_cell.angle_gamma   90.00
#
_symmetry.space_group_name_H-M   'P 1'
#
loop_
_entity.id
_entity.type
_entity.pdbx_description
1 polymer ?
#
loop_
_entity_poly.entity_id
_entity_poly.type
_entity_poly.pdbx_seq_one_letter_code
_entity_poly.pdbx_strand_id
1 'polypeptide(L)'
;MYQGQSNKLIAFSDLLEKLAIAPENVAYVGDDLIDWPVMEKVGLSVAVADAHPLLLPRADYVTRIAGGRGAVREVCDLLLLAQGKLDEAKGQSI
;
A
#
# COMPACT_ATOMS: atom_id res chain seq x y z
N MET A 1 -7.77 -12.33 -5.41
CA MET A 1 -6.31 -12.30 -5.24
C MET A 1 -5.68 -12.33 -6.61
N TYR A 2 -4.85 -11.34 -6.98
CA TYR A 2 -4.10 -11.34 -8.23
C TYR A 2 -2.69 -11.87 -7.94
N GLN A 3 -2.26 -12.95 -8.61
CA GLN A 3 -0.93 -13.53 -8.47
C GLN A 3 -0.32 -13.77 -9.85
N GLY A 4 1.03 -13.84 -9.93
CA GLY A 4 1.73 -14.17 -11.17
C GLY A 4 1.68 -13.09 -12.25
N GLN A 5 1.43 -11.84 -11.85
CA GLN A 5 1.17 -10.75 -12.77
C GLN A 5 2.37 -9.82 -12.90
N SER A 6 3.14 -9.99 -13.98
CA SER A 6 4.34 -9.20 -14.24
C SER A 6 4.03 -7.72 -14.51
N ASN A 7 2.85 -7.43 -15.04
CA ASN A 7 2.37 -6.05 -15.24
C ASN A 7 1.26 -5.71 -14.23
N LYS A 8 1.66 -5.14 -13.09
CA LYS A 8 0.78 -4.75 -11.98
C LYS A 8 -0.24 -3.66 -12.37
N LEU A 9 0.04 -2.87 -13.42
CA LEU A 9 -0.91 -1.85 -13.90
C LEU A 9 -2.22 -2.46 -14.42
N ILE A 10 -2.17 -3.66 -15.01
CA ILE A 10 -3.39 -4.30 -15.54
C ILE A 10 -4.33 -4.67 -14.39
N ALA A 11 -3.80 -5.27 -13.31
CA ALA A 11 -4.59 -5.56 -12.11
C ALA A 11 -5.08 -4.29 -11.42
N PHE A 12 -4.23 -3.26 -11.38
CA PHE A 12 -4.61 -1.98 -10.79
C PHE A 12 -5.79 -1.36 -11.52
N SER A 13 -5.74 -1.24 -12.86
CA SER A 13 -6.86 -0.70 -13.65
C SER A 13 -8.15 -1.51 -13.47
N ASP A 14 -8.04 -2.84 -13.49
CA ASP A 14 -9.19 -3.74 -13.28
C ASP A 14 -9.80 -3.58 -11.87
N LEU A 15 -8.98 -3.35 -10.83
CA LEU A 15 -9.46 -3.05 -9.48
C LEU A 15 -10.17 -1.70 -9.38
N LEU A 16 -9.62 -0.65 -10.01
CA LEU A 16 -10.25 0.68 -10.03
C LEU A 16 -11.64 0.61 -10.67
N GLU A 17 -11.75 -0.11 -11.79
CA GLU A 17 -13.02 -0.31 -12.50
C GLU A 17 -14.02 -1.11 -11.66
N LYS A 18 -13.60 -2.27 -11.12
CA LYS A 18 -14.47 -3.15 -10.32
C LYS A 18 -14.98 -2.51 -9.04
N LEU A 19 -14.17 -1.68 -8.40
CA LEU A 19 -14.51 -1.01 -7.14
C LEU A 19 -15.10 0.39 -7.35
N ALA A 20 -15.15 0.87 -8.60
CA ALA A 20 -15.57 2.22 -8.96
C ALA A 20 -14.90 3.30 -8.07
N ILE A 21 -13.59 3.17 -7.86
CA ILE A 21 -12.82 4.03 -6.97
C ILE A 21 -11.79 4.85 -7.76
N ALA A 22 -11.65 6.12 -7.38
CA ALA A 22 -10.63 6.99 -7.96
C ALA A 22 -9.24 6.69 -7.37
N PRO A 23 -8.17 6.80 -8.17
CA PRO A 23 -6.80 6.46 -7.74
C PRO A 23 -6.32 7.21 -6.49
N GLU A 24 -6.74 8.47 -6.31
CA GLU A 24 -6.45 9.29 -5.14
C GLU A 24 -7.03 8.74 -3.83
N ASN A 25 -8.00 7.83 -3.90
CA ASN A 25 -8.57 7.15 -2.74
C ASN A 25 -7.92 5.79 -2.47
N VAL A 26 -6.81 5.47 -3.15
CA VAL A 26 -6.08 4.21 -3.01
C VAL A 26 -4.77 4.42 -2.27
N ALA A 27 -4.42 3.47 -1.41
CA ALA A 27 -3.08 3.32 -0.84
C ALA A 27 -2.42 2.05 -1.39
N TYR A 28 -1.13 2.11 -1.72
CA TYR A 28 -0.35 0.96 -2.19
C TYR A 28 0.93 0.80 -1.38
N VAL A 29 1.21 -0.41 -0.90
CA VAL A 29 2.43 -0.75 -0.15
C VAL A 29 3.32 -1.64 -1.02
N GLY A 30 4.53 -1.17 -1.34
CA GLY A 30 5.51 -1.88 -2.18
C GLY A 30 6.87 -2.05 -1.49
N ASP A 31 7.71 -2.90 -2.08
CA ASP A 31 9.05 -3.22 -1.60
C ASP A 31 10.13 -3.14 -2.69
N ASP A 32 9.77 -3.14 -3.97
CA ASP A 32 10.74 -3.08 -5.06
C ASP A 32 10.28 -2.18 -6.23
N LEU A 33 11.18 -1.86 -7.16
CA LEU A 33 10.92 -0.97 -8.28
C LEU A 33 9.79 -1.42 -9.21
N ILE A 34 9.46 -2.72 -9.21
CA ILE A 34 8.34 -3.26 -9.97
C ILE A 34 6.97 -2.73 -9.46
N ASP A 35 6.92 -2.23 -8.23
CA ASP A 35 5.73 -1.60 -7.63
C ASP A 35 5.54 -0.15 -8.08
N TRP A 36 6.64 0.53 -8.41
CA TRP A 36 6.63 1.97 -8.69
C TRP A 36 5.57 2.41 -9.71
N PRO A 37 5.36 1.71 -10.85
CA PRO A 37 4.36 2.14 -11.82
C PRO A 37 2.93 2.22 -11.26
N VAL A 38 2.59 1.44 -10.24
CA VAL A 38 1.31 1.53 -9.54
C VAL A 38 1.38 2.58 -8.43
N MET A 39 2.45 2.58 -7.65
CA MET A 39 2.66 3.53 -6.55
C MET A 39 2.60 4.99 -7.01
N GLU A 40 3.16 5.32 -8.18
CA GLU A 40 3.13 6.67 -8.76
C GLU A 40 1.71 7.18 -9.07
N LYS A 41 0.72 6.27 -9.15
CA LYS A 41 -0.66 6.61 -9.54
C LYS A 41 -1.62 6.70 -8.37
N VAL A 42 -1.26 6.25 -7.17
CA VAL A 42 -2.20 6.18 -6.04
C VAL A 42 -2.13 7.44 -5.18
N GLY A 43 -3.14 7.67 -4.34
CA GLY A 43 -3.18 8.81 -3.42
C GLY A 43 -2.22 8.69 -2.23
N LEU A 44 -1.85 7.47 -1.84
CA LEU A 44 -0.84 7.22 -0.82
C LEU A 44 0.08 6.07 -1.24
N SER A 45 1.30 6.40 -1.65
CA SER A 45 2.34 5.42 -1.92
C SER A 45 3.18 5.14 -0.67
N VAL A 46 3.35 3.86 -0.35
CA VAL A 46 4.10 3.43 0.83
C VAL A 46 5.19 2.43 0.43
N ALA A 47 6.41 2.67 0.89
CA ALA A 47 7.48 1.68 0.84
C ALA A 47 7.71 1.06 2.23
N VAL A 48 7.96 -0.24 2.28
CA VAL A 48 8.35 -0.89 3.55
C VAL A 48 9.76 -0.47 3.98
N ALA A 49 10.07 -0.53 5.28
CA ALA A 49 11.33 -0.03 5.84
C ALA A 49 12.60 -0.61 5.20
N ASP A 50 12.54 -1.87 4.77
CA ASP A 50 13.61 -2.64 4.13
C ASP A 50 13.41 -2.81 2.61
N ALA A 51 12.55 -1.98 2.00
CA ALA A 51 12.36 -1.93 0.55
C ALA A 51 13.67 -1.55 -0.18
N HIS A 52 13.71 -1.85 -1.48
CA HIS A 52 14.84 -1.51 -2.34
C HIS A 52 15.21 -0.02 -2.20
N PRO A 53 16.49 0.35 -1.99
CA PRO A 53 16.89 1.73 -1.69
C PRO A 53 16.45 2.78 -2.71
N LEU A 54 16.28 2.38 -3.98
CA LEU A 54 15.79 3.27 -5.04
C LEU A 54 14.27 3.56 -4.97
N LEU A 55 13.51 2.73 -4.26
CA LEU A 55 12.07 2.93 -4.04
C LEU A 55 11.79 3.86 -2.87
N LEU A 56 12.55 3.72 -1.77
CA LEU A 56 12.37 4.48 -0.53
C LEU A 56 12.16 6.00 -0.73
N PRO A 57 12.99 6.74 -1.50
CA PRO A 57 12.83 8.18 -1.65
C PRO A 57 11.65 8.58 -2.55
N ARG A 58 10.98 7.63 -3.19
CA ARG A 58 9.87 7.89 -4.11
C ARG A 58 8.50 7.78 -3.43
N ALA A 59 8.41 7.06 -2.32
CA ALA A 59 7.16 6.85 -1.61
C ALA A 59 6.80 8.08 -0.75
N ASP A 60 5.51 8.36 -0.61
CA ASP A 60 5.00 9.40 0.29
C ASP A 60 5.27 9.07 1.75
N TYR A 61 5.25 7.77 2.07
CA TYR A 61 5.53 7.25 3.40
C TYR A 61 6.46 6.04 3.34
N VAL A 62 7.41 5.99 4.27
CA VAL A 62 8.25 4.82 4.51
C VAL A 62 7.88 4.28 5.89
N THR A 63 7.49 3.01 5.96
CA THR A 63 7.15 2.39 7.24
C THR A 63 8.38 2.31 8.14
N ARG A 64 8.16 2.28 9.46
CA ARG A 64 9.20 2.00 10.44
C ARG A 64 9.45 0.51 10.59
N ILE A 65 8.43 -0.31 10.34
CA ILE A 65 8.48 -1.76 10.44
C ILE A 65 8.83 -2.37 9.08
N ALA A 66 9.70 -3.37 9.08
CA ALA A 66 10.11 -4.11 7.88
C ALA A 66 8.98 -4.98 7.28
N GLY A 67 9.15 -5.34 6.01
CA GLY A 67 8.31 -6.29 5.28
C GLY A 67 8.19 -7.62 6.03
N GLY A 68 6.97 -8.15 6.11
CA GLY A 68 6.68 -9.39 6.86
C GLY A 68 6.81 -9.28 8.39
N ARG A 69 7.16 -8.10 8.94
CA ARG A 69 7.32 -7.87 10.39
C ARG A 69 6.23 -6.99 11.01
N GLY A 70 5.25 -6.57 10.21
CA GLY A 70 4.15 -5.71 10.64
C GLY A 70 3.98 -4.42 9.84
N ALA A 71 4.73 -4.21 8.75
CA ALA A 71 4.56 -3.03 7.89
C ALA A 71 3.11 -2.81 7.43
N VAL A 72 2.40 -3.88 7.04
CA VAL A 72 0.98 -3.80 6.66
C VAL A 72 0.12 -3.34 7.84
N ARG A 73 0.40 -3.85 9.05
CA ARG A 73 -0.33 -3.45 10.27
C ARG A 73 -0.11 -1.97 10.59
N GLU A 74 1.12 -1.48 10.45
CA GLU A 74 1.46 -0.07 10.63
C GLU A 74 0.66 0.82 9.66
N VAL A 75 0.55 0.42 8.38
CA VAL A 75 -0.24 1.15 7.39
C VAL A 75 -1.74 1.09 7.70
N CYS A 76 -2.27 -0.06 8.14
CA CYS A 76 -3.66 -0.16 8.59
C CYS A 76 -3.95 0.80 9.74
N ASP A 77 -3.07 0.86 10.75
CA ASP A 77 -3.22 1.74 11.91
C ASP A 77 -3.13 3.21 11.48
N LEU A 78 -2.21 3.57 10.57
CA LEU A 78 -2.10 4.92 10.00
C LEU A 78 -3.41 5.35 9.32
N LEU A 79 -3.97 4.51 8.46
CA LEU A 79 -5.21 4.81 7.73
C LEU A 79 -6.41 4.96 8.68
N LEU A 80 -6.53 4.07 9.66
CA LEU A 80 -7.59 4.13 10.66
C LEU A 80 -7.46 5.37 11.55
N LEU A 81 -6.24 5.71 11.97
CA LEU A 81 -5.96 6.89 12.78
C LEU A 81 -6.32 8.17 12.00
N ALA A 82 -5.87 8.30 10.75
CA ALA A 82 -6.15 9.45 9.91
C ALA A 82 -7.66 9.66 9.64
N GLN A 83 -8.45 8.59 9.74
CA GLN A 83 -9.91 8.62 9.58
C GLN A 83 -10.68 8.66 10.90
N GLY A 84 -10.00 8.74 12.06
CA GLY A 84 -10.65 8.75 13.38
C GLY A 84 -11.34 7.44 13.76
N LYS A 85 -10.88 6.31 13.21
CA LYS A 85 -11.52 4.98 13.37
C LYS A 85 -10.70 4.00 14.21
N LEU A 86 -9.49 4.36 14.63
CA LEU A 86 -8.56 3.42 15.27
C LEU A 86 -9.08 2.88 16.61
N ASP A 87 -9.64 3.73 17.46
CA ASP A 87 -10.07 3.35 18.82
C ASP A 87 -11.25 2.37 18.83
N GLU A 88 -12.09 2.40 17.79
CA GLU A 88 -13.27 1.54 17.65
C GLU A 88 -13.01 0.31 16.76
N ALA A 89 -11.84 0.22 16.14
CA ALA A 89 -11.51 -0.84 15.21
C ALA A 89 -11.47 -2.21 15.92
N LYS A 90 -12.09 -3.21 15.29
CA LYS A 90 -12.05 -4.59 15.75
C LYS A 90 -11.30 -5.45 14.73
N GLY A 91 -10.40 -6.29 15.23
CA GLY A 91 -9.62 -7.22 14.41
C GLY A 91 -9.41 -8.55 15.13
N GLN A 92 -8.93 -9.55 14.40
CA GLN A 92 -8.55 -10.85 14.94
C GLN A 92 -7.06 -11.07 14.68
N SER A 93 -6.32 -11.52 15.69
CA SER A 93 -4.91 -11.89 15.54
C SER A 93 -4.82 -13.35 15.12
N ILE A 94 -4.96 -13.59 13.81
CA ILE A 94 -4.90 -14.91 13.16
C ILE A 94 -3.62 -15.11 12.35
#